data_AF-A0A497G8F9-F1
#
_entry.id   AF-A0A497G8F9-F1
#
_cell.length_a   1.000
_cell.length_b   1.000
_cell.length_c   1.000
_cell.angle_alpha   90.00
_cell.angle_beta   90.00
_cell.angle_gamma   90.00
#
_symmetry.space_group_name_H-M   'P 1'
#
loop_
_entity.id
_entity.type
_entity.pdbx_description
1 polymer ?
#
loop_
_entity_poly.entity_id
_entity_poly.type
_entity_poly.pdbx_seq_one_letter_code
_entity_poly.pdbx_strand_id
1 'polypeptide(L)'
;MIPADTFSESLLNWEWRICVKVITVVLDLIGELYRYFREERERHVREEGVYWVIDLVSCSQKERFSRIYPELELAQLFNPILIQGALVHAGLEEILKEVLGKKGARVEVEPEGSLELDLREFIPSAEGKVSIKGRVDLLVELSSGKRVGIEIKTARADLSIPHEHHVDQVKIYNTMFDMDESYIIYVTPDRITQYRVEEKMSMADIAGRVAVPKVPRYSWECLTPDTLIWTFDCGLKPVGDVSVGDVVMSYSMNGVVAGRVTHVFRRYVDEEIYVLKPYYFPPLRITGNHPVLARRGAEHSLWIEVRELEEVWSDEGGEHEGMYLVFPIYAKEVDVPELNANLCELIGYYAARGCSDNSNLVFSIRPDEDEVAGRIGEIVRDEFGASLQEYTRVVNCRKHRYLCIHSTEALRVIRNYVWSDGVGIRMLSPKLLLLPKFKQQIFLNAFMSEDKCAIKTKNKRVIGCTTSSKMLALQVQFILLRLGKIASVITQLVDRFGESVVYRVYYYEGDPTHSLIERDSFWAPIQYIKRERYRGPVYNLEVERWENYVTMSGVVHNCQYCSFSVLCPYKVVK
;
A
#
# COMPACT_ATOMS: atom_id res chain seq x y z
N MET A 1 0.43 -46.25 -28.49
CA MET A 1 0.06 -47.54 -29.09
C MET A 1 0.52 -48.67 -28.18
N ILE A 2 -0.38 -49.16 -27.33
CA ILE A 2 -0.47 -50.53 -26.80
C ILE A 2 -1.98 -50.80 -26.61
N PRO A 3 -2.52 -51.99 -26.94
CA PRO A 3 -3.93 -52.20 -27.30
C PRO A 3 -4.86 -52.57 -26.15
N ALA A 4 -6.15 -52.48 -26.47
CA ALA A 4 -7.29 -53.00 -25.74
C ALA A 4 -7.17 -54.50 -25.46
N ASP A 5 -7.53 -54.89 -24.24
CA ASP A 5 -8.33 -56.07 -23.91
C ASP A 5 -8.33 -56.22 -22.39
N THR A 6 -9.43 -55.82 -21.73
CA THR A 6 -9.82 -56.44 -20.47
C THR A 6 -11.28 -56.12 -20.11
N PHE A 7 -12.06 -57.20 -20.14
CA PHE A 7 -13.30 -57.48 -19.43
C PHE A 7 -14.65 -57.06 -20.03
N SER A 8 -15.35 -58.14 -20.36
CA SER A 8 -16.66 -58.32 -20.97
C SER A 8 -17.83 -58.07 -20.02
N GLU A 9 -18.90 -57.52 -20.62
CA GLU A 9 -20.32 -57.70 -20.35
C GLU A 9 -20.74 -58.76 -19.31
N SER A 10 -21.31 -58.30 -18.19
CA SER A 10 -22.37 -59.02 -17.45
C SER A 10 -23.03 -58.14 -16.36
N LEU A 11 -23.72 -57.06 -16.72
CA LEU A 11 -24.58 -56.32 -15.76
C LEU A 11 -25.86 -55.76 -16.43
N LEU A 12 -26.57 -56.62 -17.15
CA LEU A 12 -27.96 -56.37 -17.57
C LEU A 12 -28.84 -57.51 -17.07
N ASN A 13 -29.26 -57.38 -15.81
CA ASN A 13 -30.55 -57.81 -15.26
C ASN A 13 -30.41 -57.76 -13.74
N TRP A 14 -31.30 -57.03 -13.06
CA TRP A 14 -32.04 -57.47 -11.87
C TRP A 14 -32.93 -56.32 -11.35
N GLU A 15 -34.23 -56.48 -11.64
CA GLU A 15 -35.41 -56.17 -10.83
C GLU A 15 -35.54 -54.81 -10.11
N TRP A 16 -36.41 -53.97 -10.69
CA TRP A 16 -37.04 -52.83 -10.01
C TRP A 16 -38.03 -53.32 -8.95
N ARG A 17 -37.56 -53.47 -7.71
CA ARG A 17 -38.46 -53.43 -6.54
C ARG A 17 -38.95 -52.00 -6.35
N ILE A 18 -40.26 -51.83 -6.45
CA ILE A 18 -40.98 -50.60 -6.10
C ILE A 18 -40.78 -50.36 -4.60
N CYS A 19 -39.73 -49.60 -4.25
CA CYS A 19 -39.69 -48.88 -2.99
C CYS A 19 -40.49 -47.60 -3.19
N VAL A 20 -41.66 -47.53 -2.56
CA VAL A 20 -42.37 -46.27 -2.34
C VAL A 20 -41.41 -45.37 -1.55
N LYS A 21 -40.65 -44.52 -2.26
CA LYS A 21 -39.89 -43.45 -1.65
C LYS A 21 -40.92 -42.47 -1.10
N VAL A 22 -41.07 -42.46 0.21
CA VAL A 22 -41.49 -41.25 0.93
C VAL A 22 -40.54 -40.17 0.45
N ILE A 23 -41.03 -39.25 -0.39
CA ILE A 23 -40.30 -38.03 -0.74
C ILE A 23 -40.34 -37.19 0.53
N THR A 24 -39.37 -37.40 1.42
CA THR A 24 -39.03 -36.41 2.42
C THR A 24 -38.52 -35.20 1.63
N VAL A 25 -39.38 -34.19 1.48
CA VAL A 25 -38.97 -32.88 1.00
C VAL A 25 -37.97 -32.36 2.04
N VAL A 26 -36.67 -32.51 1.75
CA VAL A 26 -35.62 -31.93 2.59
C VAL A 26 -35.67 -30.43 2.35
N LEU A 27 -35.96 -29.66 3.41
CA LEU A 27 -36.00 -28.20 3.35
C LEU A 27 -34.57 -27.67 3.16
N ASP A 28 -34.24 -27.28 1.92
CA ASP A 28 -32.96 -26.70 1.56
C ASP A 28 -33.00 -25.16 1.71
N LEU A 29 -32.89 -24.68 2.95
CA LEU A 29 -32.91 -23.25 3.26
C LEU A 29 -31.77 -22.46 2.61
N ILE A 30 -30.61 -23.10 2.39
CA ILE A 30 -29.47 -22.45 1.73
C ILE A 30 -29.74 -22.31 0.23
N GLY A 31 -30.35 -23.33 -0.39
CA GLY A 31 -30.82 -23.26 -1.77
C GLY A 31 -31.91 -22.22 -1.99
N GLU A 32 -32.82 -22.03 -1.02
CA GLU A 32 -33.82 -20.94 -1.06
C GLU A 32 -33.15 -19.56 -1.02
N LEU A 33 -32.22 -19.34 -0.06
CA LEU A 33 -31.49 -18.07 0.04
C LEU A 33 -30.66 -17.79 -1.22
N TYR A 34 -30.02 -18.81 -1.78
CA TYR A 34 -29.28 -18.66 -3.03
C TYR A 34 -30.18 -18.21 -4.18
N ARG A 35 -31.33 -18.86 -4.35
CA ARG A 35 -32.30 -18.47 -5.39
C ARG A 35 -32.79 -17.05 -5.19
N TYR A 36 -33.13 -16.68 -3.96
CA TYR A 36 -33.54 -15.32 -3.61
C TYR A 36 -32.49 -14.27 -4.02
N PHE A 37 -31.24 -14.41 -3.58
CA PHE A 37 -30.19 -13.44 -3.93
C PHE A 37 -29.85 -13.44 -5.42
N ARG A 38 -29.92 -14.60 -6.09
CA ARG A 38 -29.66 -14.70 -7.54
C ARG A 38 -30.75 -14.03 -8.37
N GLU A 39 -32.01 -14.31 -8.08
CA GLU A 39 -33.17 -13.71 -8.76
C GLU A 39 -33.19 -12.19 -8.58
N GLU A 40 -32.88 -11.70 -7.39
CA GLU A 40 -32.80 -10.26 -7.12
C GLU A 40 -31.71 -9.60 -7.97
N ARG A 41 -30.57 -10.27 -8.20
CA ARG A 41 -29.51 -9.77 -9.08
C ARG A 41 -29.86 -9.83 -10.57
N GLU A 42 -30.56 -10.87 -11.01
CA GLU A 42 -31.02 -11.01 -12.39
C GLU A 42 -32.01 -9.89 -12.80
N ARG A 43 -32.67 -9.23 -11.85
CA ARG A 43 -33.53 -8.05 -12.10
C ARG A 43 -32.75 -6.77 -12.40
N HIS A 44 -31.47 -6.71 -12.05
CA HIS A 44 -30.63 -5.51 -12.12
C HIS A 44 -29.56 -5.60 -13.23
N VAL A 45 -29.84 -6.32 -14.32
CA VAL A 45 -28.93 -6.40 -15.46
C VAL A 45 -28.66 -5.00 -16.01
N ARG A 46 -27.39 -4.69 -16.27
CA ARG A 46 -26.98 -3.39 -16.78
C ARG A 46 -27.24 -3.31 -18.28
N GLU A 47 -28.11 -2.40 -18.68
CA GLU A 47 -28.43 -2.13 -20.08
C GLU A 47 -27.64 -0.93 -20.61
N GLU A 48 -27.43 -0.88 -21.92
CA GLU A 48 -26.73 0.24 -22.55
C GLU A 48 -27.60 1.52 -22.48
N GLY A 49 -26.99 2.64 -22.10
CA GLY A 49 -27.70 3.90 -21.87
C GLY A 49 -28.45 3.99 -20.54
N VAL A 50 -28.42 2.94 -19.71
CA VAL A 50 -29.01 2.92 -18.37
C VAL A 50 -27.90 2.91 -17.31
N TYR A 51 -27.83 3.96 -16.51
CA TYR A 51 -26.88 4.09 -15.40
C TYR A 51 -27.62 3.99 -14.08
N TRP A 52 -27.12 3.26 -13.11
CA TRP A 52 -27.69 3.32 -11.76
C TRP A 52 -26.96 4.34 -10.91
N VAL A 53 -27.62 4.90 -9.89
CA VAL A 53 -26.99 5.89 -9.00
C VAL A 53 -25.68 5.38 -8.41
N ILE A 54 -25.58 4.09 -8.05
CA ILE A 54 -24.35 3.48 -7.54
C ILE A 54 -23.17 3.58 -8.54
N ASP A 55 -23.43 3.61 -9.85
CA ASP A 55 -22.41 3.75 -10.89
C ASP A 55 -21.83 5.17 -10.93
N LEU A 56 -22.65 6.16 -10.61
CA LEU A 56 -22.28 7.58 -10.57
C LEU A 56 -21.47 7.95 -9.33
N VAL A 57 -21.53 7.11 -8.30
CA VAL A 57 -20.79 7.25 -7.05
C VAL A 57 -19.75 6.15 -6.86
N SER A 58 -19.37 5.47 -7.95
CA SER A 58 -18.27 4.50 -7.95
C SER A 58 -17.34 4.71 -9.15
N CYS A 59 -16.21 3.99 -9.17
CA CYS A 59 -15.27 4.07 -10.29
C CYS A 59 -15.98 3.79 -11.62
N SER A 60 -15.78 4.64 -12.64
CA SER A 60 -16.46 4.48 -13.94
C SER A 60 -16.11 3.17 -14.66
N GLN A 61 -15.00 2.52 -14.29
CA GLN A 61 -14.68 1.18 -14.78
C GLN A 61 -15.58 0.08 -14.20
N LYS A 62 -16.08 0.26 -12.98
CA LYS A 62 -16.93 -0.72 -12.32
C LYS A 62 -18.22 -0.90 -13.11
N GLU A 63 -18.92 0.18 -13.45
CA GLU A 63 -20.11 0.16 -14.32
C GLU A 63 -19.85 -0.60 -15.63
N ARG A 64 -18.76 -0.22 -16.32
CA ARG A 64 -18.38 -0.83 -17.59
C ARG A 64 -18.18 -2.35 -17.46
N PHE A 65 -17.50 -2.84 -16.42
CA PHE A 65 -17.29 -4.28 -16.23
C PHE A 65 -18.52 -5.00 -15.70
N SER A 66 -19.35 -4.37 -14.88
CA SER A 66 -20.63 -4.94 -14.47
C SER A 66 -21.53 -5.21 -15.67
N ARG A 67 -21.44 -4.38 -16.73
CA ARG A 67 -22.17 -4.58 -17.98
C ARG A 67 -21.60 -5.70 -18.86
N ILE A 68 -20.28 -5.76 -18.99
CA ILE A 68 -19.61 -6.70 -19.91
C ILE A 68 -19.43 -8.09 -19.29
N TYR A 69 -19.22 -8.15 -17.97
CA TYR A 69 -18.88 -9.37 -17.22
C TYR A 69 -19.74 -9.54 -15.95
N PRO A 70 -21.07 -9.62 -16.08
CA PRO A 70 -21.98 -9.72 -14.93
C PRO A 70 -21.70 -10.94 -14.03
N GLU A 71 -21.10 -12.01 -14.56
CA GLU A 71 -20.76 -13.23 -13.83
C GLU A 71 -19.75 -13.01 -12.69
N LEU A 72 -18.88 -11.99 -12.78
CA LEU A 72 -17.94 -11.68 -11.70
C LEU A 72 -18.61 -11.06 -10.47
N GLU A 73 -19.73 -10.35 -10.68
CA GLU A 73 -20.57 -9.90 -9.59
C GLU A 73 -21.38 -11.05 -8.99
N LEU A 74 -21.84 -12.00 -9.82
CA LEU A 74 -22.50 -13.21 -9.34
C LEU A 74 -21.61 -14.03 -8.39
N ALA A 75 -20.29 -14.05 -8.62
CA ALA A 75 -19.35 -14.71 -7.71
C ALA A 75 -19.33 -14.09 -6.28
N GLN A 76 -19.79 -12.85 -6.11
CA GLN A 76 -19.86 -12.17 -4.82
C GLN A 76 -21.15 -12.47 -4.04
N LEU A 77 -22.15 -13.13 -4.64
CA LEU A 77 -23.45 -13.44 -4.03
C LEU A 77 -23.33 -14.18 -2.69
N PHE A 78 -22.27 -14.97 -2.52
CA PHE A 78 -22.03 -15.75 -1.30
C PHE A 78 -20.95 -15.18 -0.39
N ASN A 79 -20.52 -13.95 -0.62
CA ASN A 79 -19.64 -13.28 0.32
C ASN A 79 -20.41 -13.09 1.65
N PRO A 80 -20.00 -13.74 2.76
CA PRO A 80 -20.77 -13.72 4.00
C PRO A 80 -21.03 -12.31 4.52
N ILE A 81 -20.13 -11.38 4.23
CA ILE A 81 -20.22 -9.98 4.65
C ILE A 81 -21.30 -9.23 3.87
N LEU A 82 -21.45 -9.51 2.56
CA LEU A 82 -22.51 -8.93 1.75
C LEU A 82 -23.88 -9.53 2.13
N ILE A 83 -23.93 -10.84 2.41
CA ILE A 83 -25.15 -11.49 2.92
C ILE A 83 -25.56 -10.86 4.24
N GLN A 84 -24.63 -10.68 5.17
CA GLN A 84 -24.90 -10.02 6.45
C GLN A 84 -25.47 -8.61 6.25
N GLY A 85 -24.88 -7.83 5.34
CA GLY A 85 -25.39 -6.51 4.97
C GLY A 85 -26.84 -6.57 4.47
N ALA A 86 -27.14 -7.45 3.52
CA ALA A 86 -28.47 -7.59 2.96
C ALA A 86 -29.52 -8.02 4.01
N LEU A 87 -29.16 -8.90 4.94
CA LEU A 87 -30.04 -9.28 6.05
C LEU A 87 -30.33 -8.11 7.00
N VAL A 88 -29.34 -7.25 7.25
CA VAL A 88 -29.52 -6.04 8.05
C VAL A 88 -30.45 -5.05 7.36
N HIS A 89 -30.30 -4.85 6.05
CA HIS A 89 -31.20 -4.01 5.24
C HIS A 89 -32.64 -4.51 5.33
N ALA A 90 -32.89 -5.78 4.94
CA ALA A 90 -34.23 -6.36 4.95
C ALA A 90 -34.90 -6.30 6.33
N GLY A 91 -34.13 -6.53 7.40
CA GLY A 91 -34.63 -6.41 8.77
C GLY A 91 -35.00 -4.97 9.15
N LEU A 92 -34.12 -4.01 8.88
CA LEU A 92 -34.33 -2.60 9.24
C LEU A 92 -35.44 -1.95 8.41
N GLU A 93 -35.54 -2.28 7.12
CA GLU A 93 -36.60 -1.79 6.24
C GLU A 93 -37.99 -2.13 6.78
N GLU A 94 -38.21 -3.41 7.11
CA GLU A 94 -39.52 -3.85 7.62
C GLU A 94 -39.82 -3.29 9.00
N ILE A 95 -38.81 -3.21 9.89
CA ILE A 95 -38.95 -2.57 11.22
C ILE A 95 -39.33 -1.09 11.07
N LEU A 96 -38.60 -0.33 10.24
CA LEU A 96 -38.82 1.10 10.07
C LEU A 96 -40.17 1.38 9.42
N LYS A 97 -40.57 0.59 8.42
CA LYS A 97 -41.90 0.65 7.80
C LYS A 97 -43.01 0.47 8.83
N GLU A 98 -42.93 -0.55 9.68
CA GLU A 98 -43.93 -0.79 10.72
C GLU A 98 -43.98 0.35 11.75
N VAL A 99 -42.81 0.77 12.25
CA VAL A 99 -42.69 1.80 13.30
C VAL A 99 -43.16 3.17 12.81
N LEU A 100 -42.75 3.58 11.61
CA LEU A 100 -43.13 4.86 11.02
C LEU A 100 -44.59 4.85 10.54
N GLY A 101 -45.08 3.72 10.03
CA GLY A 101 -46.49 3.53 9.68
C GLY A 101 -47.42 3.74 10.89
N LYS A 102 -47.06 3.19 12.06
CA LYS A 102 -47.78 3.43 13.33
C LYS A 102 -47.78 4.89 13.76
N LYS A 103 -46.80 5.68 13.32
CA LYS A 103 -46.72 7.14 13.55
C LYS A 103 -47.48 7.96 12.49
N GLY A 104 -48.18 7.30 11.56
CA GLY A 104 -48.98 7.95 10.53
C GLY A 104 -48.19 8.40 9.29
N ALA A 105 -46.95 7.93 9.12
CA ALA A 105 -46.20 8.15 7.89
C ALA A 105 -46.56 7.09 6.84
N ARG A 106 -46.57 7.48 5.56
CA ARG A 106 -46.63 6.53 4.44
C ARG A 106 -45.20 6.14 4.08
N VAL A 107 -44.90 4.83 4.11
CA VAL A 107 -43.56 4.31 3.84
C VAL A 107 -43.60 3.39 2.64
N GLU A 108 -42.78 3.70 1.63
CA GLU A 108 -42.52 2.86 0.48
C GLU A 108 -41.14 2.22 0.67
N VAL A 109 -41.07 0.89 0.58
CA VAL A 109 -39.83 0.11 0.73
C VAL A 109 -39.25 -0.15 -0.65
N GLU A 110 -37.96 0.10 -0.79
CA GLU A 110 -37.19 -0.04 -2.02
C GLU A 110 -37.84 0.59 -3.27
N PRO A 111 -38.41 1.82 -3.22
CA PRO A 111 -39.01 2.44 -4.40
C PRO A 111 -37.94 2.73 -5.46
N GLU A 112 -38.27 2.38 -6.71
CA GLU A 112 -37.44 2.69 -7.87
C GLU A 112 -37.83 4.04 -8.49
N GLY A 113 -36.83 4.79 -8.93
CA GLY A 113 -36.96 6.07 -9.58
C GLY A 113 -36.09 6.13 -10.84
N SER A 114 -36.43 7.05 -11.75
CA SER A 114 -35.64 7.29 -12.96
C SER A 114 -35.57 8.77 -13.32
N LEU A 115 -34.44 9.17 -13.89
CA LEU A 115 -34.22 10.49 -14.48
C LEU A 115 -33.77 10.32 -15.93
N GLU A 116 -34.49 10.95 -16.86
CA GLU A 116 -34.09 11.02 -18.26
C GLU A 116 -33.24 12.27 -18.48
N LEU A 117 -32.05 12.10 -19.03
CA LEU A 117 -31.09 13.17 -19.29
C LEU A 117 -30.68 13.20 -20.75
N ASP A 118 -30.74 14.36 -21.38
CA ASP A 118 -30.03 14.62 -22.63
C ASP A 118 -28.65 15.20 -22.30
N LEU A 119 -27.59 14.41 -22.49
CA LEU A 119 -26.24 14.83 -22.11
C LEU A 119 -25.76 16.07 -22.89
N ARG A 120 -26.32 16.31 -24.09
CA ARG A 120 -25.96 17.45 -24.95
C ARG A 120 -26.35 18.78 -24.35
N GLU A 121 -27.37 18.80 -23.49
CA GLU A 121 -27.83 20.03 -22.82
C GLU A 121 -26.80 20.56 -21.82
N PHE A 122 -25.92 19.70 -21.31
CA PHE A 122 -24.93 20.04 -20.29
C PHE A 122 -23.50 19.96 -20.81
N ILE A 123 -23.23 19.03 -21.73
CA ILE A 123 -21.89 18.74 -22.24
C ILE A 123 -21.98 18.64 -23.77
N PRO A 124 -21.60 19.69 -24.52
CA PRO A 124 -21.78 19.76 -25.97
C PRO A 124 -21.09 18.65 -26.77
N SER A 125 -20.06 18.02 -26.19
CA SER A 125 -19.31 16.91 -26.79
C SER A 125 -19.84 15.52 -26.43
N ALA A 126 -20.86 15.42 -25.57
CA ALA A 126 -21.45 14.15 -25.17
C ALA A 126 -22.57 13.73 -26.13
N GLU A 127 -22.70 12.42 -26.38
CA GLU A 127 -23.75 11.88 -27.25
C GLU A 127 -24.77 11.09 -26.44
N GLY A 128 -26.05 11.30 -26.76
CA GLY A 128 -27.14 10.42 -26.36
C GLY A 128 -28.01 10.94 -25.21
N LYS A 129 -29.24 10.44 -25.20
CA LYS A 129 -30.10 10.45 -24.02
C LYS A 129 -29.77 9.24 -23.16
N VAL A 130 -29.71 9.44 -21.85
CA VAL A 130 -29.43 8.38 -20.88
C VAL A 130 -30.52 8.35 -19.82
N SER A 131 -30.79 7.16 -19.30
CA SER A 131 -31.70 6.95 -18.18
C SER A 131 -30.88 6.64 -16.93
N ILE A 132 -31.08 7.43 -15.88
CA ILE A 132 -30.47 7.18 -14.57
C ILE A 132 -31.51 6.54 -13.67
N LYS A 133 -31.28 5.29 -13.25
CA LYS A 133 -32.13 4.56 -12.32
C LYS A 133 -31.57 4.57 -10.90
N GLY A 134 -32.45 4.53 -9.91
CA GLY A 134 -32.06 4.49 -8.51
C GLY A 134 -33.10 3.79 -7.67
N ARG A 135 -32.63 3.18 -6.58
CA ARG A 135 -33.48 2.53 -5.58
C ARG A 135 -33.05 3.00 -4.22
N VAL A 136 -33.93 3.74 -3.54
CA VAL A 136 -33.72 4.19 -2.16
C VAL A 136 -34.24 3.08 -1.25
N ASP A 137 -33.59 2.80 -0.12
CA ASP A 137 -34.05 1.73 0.77
C ASP A 137 -35.47 2.02 1.33
N LEU A 138 -35.73 3.26 1.76
CA LEU A 138 -37.08 3.71 2.13
C LEU A 138 -37.37 5.15 1.67
N LEU A 139 -38.57 5.37 1.14
CA LEU A 139 -39.15 6.70 0.96
C LEU A 139 -40.30 6.90 1.96
N VAL A 140 -40.18 7.93 2.78
CA VAL A 140 -41.12 8.23 3.86
C VAL A 140 -41.81 9.56 3.58
N GLU A 141 -43.13 9.52 3.46
CA GLU A 141 -43.97 10.72 3.42
C GLU A 141 -44.56 10.96 4.81
N LEU A 142 -44.11 12.04 5.45
CA LEU A 142 -44.60 12.44 6.78
C LEU A 142 -45.99 13.07 6.65
N SER A 143 -46.74 13.09 7.76
CA SER A 143 -48.06 13.74 7.83
C SER A 143 -48.04 15.25 7.51
N SER A 144 -46.87 15.89 7.55
CA SER A 144 -46.65 17.26 7.11
C SER A 144 -46.56 17.43 5.58
N GLY A 145 -46.60 16.34 4.81
CA GLY A 145 -46.35 16.31 3.36
C GLY A 145 -44.85 16.30 2.99
N LYS A 146 -43.96 16.27 3.98
CA LYS A 146 -42.50 16.25 3.77
C LYS A 146 -42.06 14.85 3.30
N ARG A 147 -41.25 14.80 2.24
CA ARG A 147 -40.72 13.55 1.66
C ARG A 147 -39.28 13.35 2.12
N VAL A 148 -39.03 12.24 2.80
CA VAL A 148 -37.76 11.93 3.46
C VAL A 148 -37.23 10.59 2.96
N GLY A 149 -36.01 10.57 2.44
CA GLY A 149 -35.33 9.33 2.09
C GLY A 149 -34.61 8.72 3.28
N ILE A 150 -34.51 7.40 3.33
CA ILE A 150 -33.65 6.68 4.25
C ILE A 150 -32.77 5.73 3.43
N GLU A 151 -31.46 5.86 3.62
CA GLU A 151 -30.45 4.98 3.06
C GLU A 151 -29.73 4.26 4.21
N ILE A 152 -29.75 2.94 4.22
CA ILE A 152 -29.11 2.09 5.21
C ILE A 152 -27.72 1.72 4.69
N LYS A 153 -26.73 1.75 5.59
CA LYS A 153 -25.35 1.34 5.30
C LYS A 153 -24.82 0.49 6.42
N THR A 154 -24.35 -0.71 6.09
CA THR A 154 -23.57 -1.52 7.03
C THR A 154 -22.09 -1.25 6.83
N ALA A 155 -21.37 -1.01 7.92
CA ALA A 155 -19.91 -0.89 7.90
C ALA A 155 -19.28 -1.74 9.01
N ARG A 156 -17.99 -2.05 8.87
CA ARG A 156 -17.26 -2.86 9.86
C ARG A 156 -16.82 -2.06 11.08
N ALA A 157 -16.78 -0.72 10.95
CA ALA A 157 -16.37 0.22 12.00
C ALA A 157 -16.85 1.64 11.65
N ASP A 158 -16.73 2.55 12.62
CA ASP A 158 -17.27 3.91 12.63
C ASP A 158 -16.36 4.98 11.98
N LEU A 159 -15.99 4.78 10.73
CA LEU A 159 -14.81 5.45 10.18
C LEU A 159 -15.10 6.40 9.02
N SER A 160 -14.88 7.71 9.26
CA SER A 160 -15.21 8.79 8.30
C SER A 160 -16.63 8.66 7.72
N ILE A 161 -17.56 8.22 8.56
CA ILE A 161 -18.98 8.26 8.27
C ILE A 161 -19.51 9.68 8.55
N PRO A 162 -20.33 10.25 7.66
CA PRO A 162 -20.82 9.63 6.43
C PRO A 162 -19.77 9.71 5.31
N HIS A 163 -19.56 8.60 4.60
CA HIS A 163 -18.64 8.59 3.46
C HIS A 163 -19.13 9.49 2.32
N GLU A 164 -18.21 10.19 1.65
CA GLU A 164 -18.52 11.13 0.57
C GLU A 164 -19.36 10.48 -0.55
N HIS A 165 -19.07 9.24 -0.92
CA HIS A 165 -19.84 8.51 -1.93
C HIS A 165 -21.27 8.14 -1.48
N HIS A 166 -21.50 7.94 -0.17
CA HIS A 166 -22.85 7.75 0.37
C HIS A 166 -23.63 9.07 0.41
N VAL A 167 -22.96 10.17 0.76
CA VAL A 167 -23.56 11.51 0.71
C VAL A 167 -23.93 11.88 -0.73
N ASP A 168 -23.04 11.63 -1.68
CA ASP A 168 -23.31 11.84 -3.11
C ASP A 168 -24.49 11.00 -3.61
N GLN A 169 -24.57 9.73 -3.20
CA GLN A 169 -25.65 8.82 -3.58
C GLN A 169 -26.99 9.41 -3.16
N VAL A 170 -27.08 9.84 -1.91
CA VAL A 170 -28.28 10.43 -1.33
C VAL A 170 -28.62 11.79 -1.95
N LYS A 171 -27.63 12.63 -2.30
CA LYS A 171 -27.88 13.88 -3.03
C LYS A 171 -28.52 13.64 -4.41
N ILE A 172 -28.11 12.57 -5.09
CA ILE A 172 -28.73 12.15 -6.36
C ILE A 172 -30.17 11.67 -6.10
N TYR A 173 -30.38 10.86 -5.06
CA TYR A 173 -31.73 10.42 -4.68
C TYR A 173 -32.66 11.57 -4.31
N ASN A 174 -32.19 12.55 -3.54
CA ASN A 174 -32.98 13.74 -3.19
C ASN A 174 -33.47 14.48 -4.44
N THR A 175 -32.68 14.45 -5.52
CA THR A 175 -33.03 15.04 -6.81
C THR A 175 -34.01 14.15 -7.58
N MET A 176 -33.70 12.86 -7.69
CA MET A 176 -34.48 11.86 -8.43
C MET A 176 -35.90 11.68 -7.90
N PHE A 177 -36.04 11.62 -6.58
CA PHE A 177 -37.33 11.39 -5.93
C PHE A 177 -37.98 12.68 -5.45
N ASP A 178 -37.38 13.85 -5.68
CA ASP A 178 -37.83 15.14 -5.13
C ASP A 178 -38.08 15.06 -3.61
N MET A 179 -37.04 14.68 -2.87
CA MET A 179 -37.07 14.59 -1.40
C MET A 179 -36.58 15.90 -0.78
N ASP A 180 -37.17 16.28 0.35
CA ASP A 180 -36.76 17.46 1.10
C ASP A 180 -35.41 17.23 1.81
N GLU A 181 -35.19 16.00 2.26
CA GLU A 181 -33.97 15.55 2.89
C GLU A 181 -33.90 14.03 2.87
N SER A 182 -32.74 13.51 3.25
CA SER A 182 -32.56 12.09 3.50
C SER A 182 -31.69 11.85 4.72
N TYR A 183 -31.87 10.67 5.31
CA TYR A 183 -31.03 10.18 6.40
C TYR A 183 -30.23 8.96 5.95
N ILE A 184 -28.92 9.01 6.13
CA ILE A 184 -28.07 7.83 6.01
C ILE A 184 -27.97 7.19 7.39
N ILE A 185 -28.50 5.98 7.55
CA ILE A 185 -28.39 5.18 8.77
C ILE A 185 -27.18 4.25 8.62
N TYR A 186 -26.18 4.42 9.49
CA TYR A 186 -25.08 3.48 9.60
C TYR A 186 -25.34 2.47 10.70
N VAL A 187 -25.14 1.20 10.36
CA VAL A 187 -25.11 0.07 11.30
C VAL A 187 -23.69 -0.46 11.33
N THR A 188 -23.01 -0.27 12.45
CA THR A 188 -21.66 -0.78 12.69
C THR A 188 -21.66 -1.64 13.96
N PRO A 189 -20.59 -2.41 14.22
CA PRO A 189 -20.43 -3.09 15.50
C PRO A 189 -20.47 -2.14 16.70
N ASP A 190 -20.07 -0.88 16.52
CA ASP A 190 -19.91 0.10 17.60
C ASP A 190 -21.20 0.84 17.92
N ARG A 191 -21.97 1.24 16.88
CA ARG A 191 -23.26 1.92 17.08
C ARG A 191 -24.17 1.84 15.85
N ILE A 192 -25.42 2.22 16.10
CA ILE A 192 -26.36 2.64 15.06
C ILE A 192 -26.44 4.16 15.12
N THR A 193 -26.10 4.85 14.03
CA THR A 193 -26.10 6.32 13.94
C THR A 193 -26.75 6.78 12.65
N GLN A 194 -27.15 8.05 12.58
CA GLN A 194 -27.76 8.63 11.38
C GLN A 194 -27.16 9.99 11.02
N TYR A 195 -27.09 10.30 9.73
CA TYR A 195 -26.65 11.59 9.21
C TYR A 195 -27.69 12.17 8.27
N ARG A 196 -28.02 13.44 8.46
CA ARG A 196 -29.00 14.18 7.65
C ARG A 196 -28.31 14.83 6.46
N VAL A 197 -28.90 14.71 5.28
CA VAL A 197 -28.44 15.33 4.02
C VAL A 197 -29.64 16.03 3.37
N GLU A 198 -29.60 17.36 3.31
CA GLU A 198 -30.66 18.19 2.72
C GLU A 198 -30.37 18.52 1.25
N GLU A 199 -29.11 18.42 0.85
CA GLU A 199 -28.65 18.88 -0.45
C GLU A 199 -29.14 17.99 -1.59
N LYS A 200 -29.38 18.62 -2.75
CA LYS A 200 -29.68 17.97 -4.02
C LYS A 200 -28.50 18.12 -4.97
N MET A 201 -28.17 17.08 -5.73
CA MET A 201 -27.17 17.15 -6.79
C MET A 201 -27.78 17.79 -8.03
N SER A 202 -27.10 18.76 -8.65
CA SER A 202 -27.64 19.41 -9.84
C SER A 202 -27.69 18.44 -11.03
N MET A 203 -28.63 18.64 -11.97
CA MET A 203 -28.71 17.83 -13.20
C MET A 203 -27.42 17.93 -14.03
N ALA A 204 -26.75 19.08 -13.99
CA ALA A 204 -25.46 19.28 -14.65
C ALA A 204 -24.34 18.44 -14.02
N ASP A 205 -24.27 18.36 -12.68
CA ASP A 205 -23.30 17.52 -11.99
C ASP A 205 -23.56 16.03 -12.22
N ILE A 206 -24.85 15.63 -12.20
CA ILE A 206 -25.27 14.26 -12.52
C ILE A 206 -24.85 13.91 -13.96
N ALA A 207 -25.15 14.77 -14.93
CA ALA A 207 -24.73 14.59 -16.33
C ALA A 207 -23.20 14.53 -16.46
N GLY A 208 -22.46 15.36 -15.72
CA GLY A 208 -21.01 15.31 -15.64
C GLY A 208 -20.46 13.98 -15.14
N ARG A 209 -21.12 13.36 -14.15
CA ARG A 209 -20.72 12.05 -13.61
C ARG A 209 -20.89 10.91 -14.61
N VAL A 210 -21.83 11.03 -15.55
CA VAL A 210 -22.04 10.09 -16.66
C VAL A 210 -21.03 10.33 -17.78
N ALA A 211 -20.95 11.57 -18.27
CA ALA A 211 -20.25 11.91 -19.50
C ALA A 211 -18.72 11.98 -19.34
N VAL A 212 -18.21 12.21 -18.12
CA VAL A 212 -16.77 12.29 -17.84
C VAL A 212 -16.34 11.10 -16.98
N PRO A 213 -15.80 10.03 -17.59
CA PRO A 213 -15.33 8.86 -16.84
C PRO A 213 -14.22 9.24 -15.86
N LYS A 214 -14.32 8.78 -14.60
CA LYS A 214 -13.33 9.04 -13.55
C LYS A 214 -12.84 7.75 -12.90
N VAL A 215 -11.52 7.57 -12.87
CA VAL A 215 -10.83 6.34 -12.44
C VAL A 215 -9.56 6.71 -11.64
N PRO A 216 -9.47 6.38 -10.33
CA PRO A 216 -10.59 6.10 -9.42
C PRO A 216 -11.48 7.35 -9.25
N ARG A 217 -12.77 7.16 -8.92
CA ARG A 217 -13.70 8.30 -8.76
C ARG A 217 -13.36 9.20 -7.58
N TYR A 218 -12.73 8.64 -6.56
CA TYR A 218 -12.36 9.35 -5.35
C TYR A 218 -10.89 9.15 -4.99
N SER A 219 -10.28 10.15 -4.35
CA SER A 219 -8.82 10.32 -4.25
C SER A 219 -8.25 10.22 -2.82
N TRP A 220 -8.95 9.58 -1.88
CA TRP A 220 -8.68 9.74 -0.44
C TRP A 220 -7.59 8.83 0.17
N GLU A 221 -6.85 8.05 -0.62
CA GLU A 221 -5.75 7.20 -0.14
C GLU A 221 -4.40 7.78 -0.54
N CYS A 222 -3.72 8.53 0.32
CA CYS A 222 -2.47 9.20 -0.07
C CYS A 222 -1.38 9.23 1.03
N LEU A 223 -0.14 9.44 0.60
CA LEU A 223 1.08 9.60 1.38
C LEU A 223 1.58 11.05 1.33
N THR A 224 2.31 11.51 2.33
CA THR A 224 2.99 12.82 2.25
C THR A 224 4.16 12.76 1.25
N PRO A 225 4.52 13.88 0.59
CA PRO A 225 5.53 13.93 -0.49
C PRO A 225 6.90 13.35 -0.13
N ASP A 226 7.30 13.45 1.15
CA ASP A 226 8.58 13.03 1.68
C ASP A 226 8.65 11.52 1.97
N THR A 227 7.53 10.79 1.85
CA THR A 227 7.48 9.34 2.04
C THR A 227 8.34 8.65 0.98
N LEU A 228 9.34 7.87 1.43
CA LEU A 228 10.28 7.21 0.54
C LEU A 228 9.71 5.89 0.00
N ILE A 229 9.74 5.75 -1.32
CA ILE A 229 9.33 4.57 -2.07
C ILE A 229 10.57 3.84 -2.57
N TRP A 230 10.56 2.51 -2.49
CA TRP A 230 11.60 1.69 -3.09
C TRP A 230 11.41 1.60 -4.61
N THR A 231 12.40 2.08 -5.35
CA THR A 231 12.48 1.99 -6.81
C THR A 231 13.64 1.08 -7.24
N PHE A 232 13.49 0.43 -8.39
CA PHE A 232 14.53 -0.39 -9.02
C PHE A 232 15.56 0.44 -9.77
N ASP A 233 15.16 1.60 -10.28
CA ASP A 233 15.96 2.38 -11.22
C ASP A 233 16.89 3.39 -10.51
N CYS A 234 16.50 3.92 -9.35
CA CYS A 234 17.29 4.91 -8.61
C CYS A 234 17.40 4.65 -7.10
N GLY A 235 16.88 3.52 -6.60
CA GLY A 235 16.88 3.22 -5.18
C GLY A 235 15.73 3.91 -4.45
N LEU A 236 16.02 4.68 -3.40
CA LEU A 236 14.96 5.36 -2.63
C LEU A 236 14.60 6.70 -3.25
N LYS A 237 13.31 6.91 -3.45
CA LYS A 237 12.78 8.14 -4.04
C LYS A 237 11.60 8.65 -3.22
N PRO A 238 11.53 9.95 -2.85
CA PRO A 238 10.31 10.52 -2.29
C PRO A 238 9.14 10.33 -3.24
N VAL A 239 7.96 9.98 -2.72
CA VAL A 239 6.76 9.73 -3.54
C VAL A 239 6.37 10.96 -4.36
N GLY A 240 6.65 12.16 -3.86
CA GLY A 240 6.43 13.41 -4.59
C GLY A 240 7.30 13.58 -5.84
N ASP A 241 8.40 12.84 -5.94
CA ASP A 241 9.33 12.87 -7.07
C ASP A 241 9.13 11.67 -8.02
N VAL A 242 8.36 10.65 -7.61
CA VAL A 242 8.05 9.48 -8.43
C VAL A 242 7.29 9.91 -9.67
N SER A 243 7.70 9.36 -10.82
CA SER A 243 7.16 9.72 -12.14
C SER A 243 6.57 8.48 -12.82
N VAL A 244 5.61 8.70 -13.72
CA VAL A 244 5.09 7.64 -14.60
C VAL A 244 6.25 7.03 -15.38
N GLY A 245 6.32 5.70 -15.38
CA GLY A 245 7.40 4.94 -16.00
C GLY A 245 8.46 4.45 -15.02
N ASP A 246 8.62 5.06 -13.83
CA ASP A 246 9.51 4.56 -12.78
C ASP A 246 9.11 3.13 -12.39
N VAL A 247 10.08 2.26 -12.13
CA VAL A 247 9.80 0.89 -11.66
C VAL A 247 9.97 0.83 -10.14
N VAL A 248 8.88 0.56 -9.42
CA VAL A 248 8.82 0.45 -7.95
C VAL A 248 8.77 -1.00 -7.48
N MET A 249 9.13 -1.21 -6.21
CA MET A 249 8.89 -2.47 -5.53
C MET A 249 7.42 -2.60 -5.14
N SER A 250 6.85 -3.77 -5.42
CA SER A 250 5.55 -4.24 -4.96
C SER A 250 5.73 -5.58 -4.23
N TYR A 251 4.69 -6.05 -3.54
CA TYR A 251 4.72 -7.24 -2.70
C TYR A 251 3.62 -8.24 -3.11
N SER A 252 4.01 -9.51 -3.19
CA SER A 252 3.16 -10.64 -3.54
C SER A 252 3.33 -11.78 -2.53
N MET A 253 2.51 -12.84 -2.62
CA MET A 253 2.68 -14.05 -1.80
C MET A 253 4.05 -14.74 -1.96
N ASN A 254 4.73 -14.47 -3.07
CA ASN A 254 6.06 -15.01 -3.39
C ASN A 254 7.19 -14.00 -3.15
N GLY A 255 6.92 -12.91 -2.42
CA GLY A 255 7.89 -11.87 -2.08
C GLY A 255 7.79 -10.64 -2.97
N VAL A 256 8.87 -9.86 -3.01
CA VAL A 256 8.95 -8.58 -3.72
C VAL A 256 9.02 -8.79 -5.23
N VAL A 257 8.25 -7.98 -5.94
CA VAL A 257 8.08 -7.98 -7.39
C VAL A 257 8.24 -6.56 -7.93
N ALA A 258 8.57 -6.43 -9.21
CA ALA A 258 8.71 -5.14 -9.87
C ALA A 258 7.39 -4.70 -10.50
N GLY A 259 7.02 -3.44 -10.27
CA GLY A 259 5.83 -2.83 -10.85
C GLY A 259 6.15 -1.47 -11.43
N ARG A 260 5.69 -1.20 -12.66
CA ARG A 260 5.90 0.09 -13.32
C ARG A 260 4.81 1.07 -12.89
N VAL A 261 5.17 2.28 -12.48
CA VAL A 261 4.20 3.32 -12.15
C VAL A 261 3.47 3.75 -13.43
N THR A 262 2.16 3.59 -13.47
CA THR A 262 1.29 3.95 -14.59
C THR A 262 0.66 5.32 -14.38
N HIS A 263 0.34 5.67 -13.14
CA HIS A 263 -0.22 6.96 -12.76
C HIS A 263 0.32 7.45 -11.42
N VAL A 264 0.44 8.78 -11.29
CA VAL A 264 0.77 9.47 -10.04
C VAL A 264 -0.40 10.38 -9.70
N PHE A 265 -1.11 10.05 -8.64
CA PHE A 265 -2.19 10.87 -8.11
C PHE A 265 -1.62 11.92 -7.18
N ARG A 266 -2.15 13.14 -7.24
CA ARG A 266 -1.79 14.25 -6.35
C ARG A 266 -3.05 15.01 -5.96
N ARG A 267 -3.24 15.26 -4.67
CA ARG A 267 -4.26 16.19 -4.15
C ARG A 267 -3.67 17.07 -3.05
N TYR A 268 -4.36 18.15 -2.70
CA TYR A 268 -4.03 18.96 -1.53
C TYR A 268 -5.03 18.68 -0.42
N VAL A 269 -4.56 18.63 0.82
CA VAL A 269 -5.39 18.30 1.99
C VAL A 269 -5.19 19.31 3.11
N ASP A 270 -6.20 19.44 3.96
CA ASP A 270 -6.14 20.10 5.26
C ASP A 270 -6.93 19.22 6.25
N GLU A 271 -6.31 18.10 6.63
CA GLU A 271 -6.93 17.03 7.42
C GLU A 271 -5.95 16.53 8.50
N GLU A 272 -6.45 15.68 9.41
CA GLU A 272 -5.57 14.90 10.27
C GLU A 272 -4.99 13.73 9.49
N ILE A 273 -3.66 13.58 9.52
CA ILE A 273 -2.95 12.42 9.01
C ILE A 273 -2.35 11.63 10.17
N TYR A 274 -1.93 10.42 9.86
CA TYR A 274 -1.40 9.46 10.82
C TYR A 274 0.09 9.30 10.62
N VAL A 275 0.81 9.17 11.73
CA VAL A 275 2.24 8.86 11.81
C VAL A 275 2.40 7.49 12.43
N LEU A 276 2.63 6.50 11.57
CA LEU A 276 2.88 5.11 11.95
C LEU A 276 4.38 4.90 12.15
N LYS A 277 4.83 4.56 13.36
CA LYS A 277 6.25 4.24 13.60
C LYS A 277 6.43 2.74 13.83
N PRO A 278 6.86 1.96 12.83
CA PRO A 278 7.36 0.60 13.07
C PRO A 278 8.70 0.63 13.81
N TYR A 279 9.04 -0.45 14.53
CA TYR A 279 10.16 -0.45 15.48
C TYR A 279 11.53 -0.10 14.88
N TYR A 280 11.88 -0.75 13.78
CA TYR A 280 13.21 -0.66 13.16
C TYR A 280 13.28 0.39 12.03
N PHE A 281 12.13 0.81 11.51
CA PHE A 281 12.05 1.67 10.32
C PHE A 281 11.59 3.09 10.68
N PRO A 282 11.88 4.08 9.81
CA PRO A 282 11.36 5.44 9.94
C PRO A 282 9.82 5.50 10.07
N PRO A 283 9.26 6.60 10.59
CA PRO A 283 7.80 6.78 10.59
C PRO A 283 7.24 6.93 9.16
N LEU A 284 6.07 6.35 8.92
CA LEU A 284 5.25 6.50 7.73
C LEU A 284 4.14 7.52 8.00
N ARG A 285 4.05 8.57 7.16
CA ARG A 285 3.04 9.63 7.26
C ARG A 285 1.99 9.43 6.17
N ILE A 286 0.75 9.22 6.59
CA ILE A 286 -0.26 8.62 5.72
C ILE A 286 -1.68 9.05 6.12
N THR A 287 -2.56 9.20 5.14
CA THR A 287 -3.98 9.53 5.39
C THR A 287 -4.71 8.36 6.05
N GLY A 288 -5.66 8.64 6.94
CA GLY A 288 -6.30 7.59 7.75
C GLY A 288 -7.05 6.49 6.97
N ASN A 289 -7.53 6.77 5.76
CA ASN A 289 -8.22 5.78 4.91
C ASN A 289 -7.26 4.84 4.15
N HIS A 290 -5.95 5.10 4.16
CA HIS A 290 -5.03 4.37 3.28
C HIS A 290 -4.75 2.98 3.86
N PRO A 291 -4.96 1.88 3.12
CA PRO A 291 -4.71 0.55 3.66
C PRO A 291 -3.21 0.23 3.75
N VAL A 292 -2.79 -0.33 4.89
CA VAL A 292 -1.46 -0.90 5.10
C VAL A 292 -1.58 -2.42 5.27
N LEU A 293 -0.58 -3.17 4.82
CA LEU A 293 -0.53 -4.61 5.04
C LEU A 293 0.00 -4.88 6.46
N ALA A 294 -0.89 -5.32 7.34
CA ALA A 294 -0.61 -5.59 8.74
C ALA A 294 -0.90 -7.04 9.12
N ARG A 295 -0.42 -7.45 10.30
CA ARG A 295 -0.67 -8.77 10.88
C ARG A 295 -0.72 -8.65 12.40
N ARG A 296 -1.62 -9.40 13.04
CA ARG A 296 -1.63 -9.58 14.49
C ARG A 296 -0.88 -10.87 14.86
N GLY A 297 0.20 -10.76 15.64
CA GLY A 297 0.98 -11.94 16.05
C GLY A 297 1.32 -12.89 14.89
N ALA A 298 0.96 -14.16 15.03
CA ALA A 298 1.15 -15.20 14.01
C ALA A 298 -0.07 -15.43 13.09
N GLU A 299 -1.08 -14.56 13.10
CA GLU A 299 -2.31 -14.70 12.29
C GLU A 299 -2.07 -14.43 10.79
N HIS A 300 -3.11 -14.51 9.95
CA HIS A 300 -2.99 -14.12 8.54
C HIS A 300 -2.80 -12.60 8.40
N SER A 301 -2.06 -12.18 7.36
CA SER A 301 -1.93 -10.77 7.01
C SER A 301 -3.23 -10.21 6.45
N LEU A 302 -3.58 -8.98 6.81
CA LEU A 302 -4.74 -8.27 6.30
C LEU A 302 -4.37 -6.86 5.84
N TRP A 303 -5.12 -6.36 4.86
CA TRP A 303 -5.17 -4.94 4.54
C TRP A 303 -6.10 -4.27 5.55
N ILE A 304 -5.59 -3.26 6.26
CA ILE A 304 -6.32 -2.53 7.29
C ILE A 304 -6.12 -1.03 7.06
N GLU A 305 -7.18 -0.24 7.15
CA GLU A 305 -7.04 1.21 7.10
C GLU A 305 -6.25 1.72 8.31
N VAL A 306 -5.45 2.76 8.14
CA VAL A 306 -4.57 3.24 9.23
C VAL A 306 -5.36 3.70 10.47
N ARG A 307 -6.56 4.23 10.28
CA ARG A 307 -7.48 4.57 11.38
C ARG A 307 -8.02 3.33 12.11
N GLU A 308 -8.36 2.26 11.39
CA GLU A 308 -8.82 0.99 11.96
C GLU A 308 -7.68 0.38 12.76
N LEU A 309 -6.48 0.44 12.19
CA LEU A 309 -5.26 -0.01 12.82
C LEU A 309 -5.00 0.71 14.14
N GLU A 310 -5.25 2.01 14.25
CA GLU A 310 -5.16 2.76 15.51
C GLU A 310 -6.14 2.23 16.57
N GLU A 311 -7.37 1.89 16.20
CA GLU A 311 -8.41 1.41 17.11
C GLU A 311 -8.12 0.00 17.65
N VAL A 312 -7.57 -0.88 16.80
CA VAL A 312 -7.24 -2.27 17.17
C VAL A 312 -5.83 -2.43 17.73
N TRP A 313 -4.98 -1.42 17.59
CA TRP A 313 -3.64 -1.40 18.14
C TRP A 313 -3.68 -1.02 19.62
N SER A 314 -3.27 -1.95 20.49
CA SER A 314 -3.03 -1.67 21.89
C SER A 314 -1.53 -1.52 22.16
N ASP A 315 -1.17 -0.46 22.88
CA ASP A 315 0.19 -0.24 23.41
C ASP A 315 0.61 -1.33 24.44
N GLU A 316 -0.35 -2.15 24.89
CA GLU A 316 -0.18 -3.15 25.95
C GLU A 316 0.13 -4.57 25.45
N GLY A 317 0.16 -4.81 24.13
CA GLY A 317 0.43 -6.13 23.56
C GLY A 317 1.88 -6.57 23.78
N GLY A 318 2.09 -7.67 24.51
CA GLY A 318 3.39 -8.33 24.60
C GLY A 318 3.93 -8.80 23.23
N GLU A 319 5.16 -9.33 23.20
CA GLU A 319 5.94 -9.71 21.99
C GLU A 319 5.22 -10.66 20.98
N HIS A 320 3.99 -11.10 21.24
CA HIS A 320 3.22 -11.99 20.35
C HIS A 320 1.75 -11.58 20.12
N GLU A 321 1.25 -10.49 20.74
CA GLU A 321 -0.14 -10.05 20.61
C GLU A 321 -0.29 -8.68 19.91
N GLY A 322 0.82 -7.98 19.68
CA GLY A 322 0.85 -6.69 19.00
C GLY A 322 0.57 -6.74 17.50
N MET A 323 0.33 -5.56 16.92
CA MET A 323 0.19 -5.37 15.47
C MET A 323 1.55 -5.13 14.82
N TYR A 324 1.76 -5.76 13.67
CA TYR A 324 3.00 -5.72 12.90
C TYR A 324 2.75 -5.18 11.49
N LEU A 325 3.72 -4.43 10.96
CA LEU A 325 3.78 -4.06 9.55
C LEU A 325 4.82 -4.93 8.83
N VAL A 326 4.52 -5.35 7.60
CA VAL A 326 5.48 -6.09 6.78
C VAL A 326 6.49 -5.17 6.12
N PHE A 327 7.76 -5.54 6.26
CA PHE A 327 8.85 -5.07 5.43
C PHE A 327 9.39 -6.25 4.62
N PRO A 328 9.15 -6.29 3.31
CA PRO A 328 9.59 -7.43 2.51
C PRO A 328 11.09 -7.32 2.21
N ILE A 329 11.80 -8.44 2.37
CA ILE A 329 13.22 -8.56 2.09
C ILE A 329 13.37 -8.88 0.61
N TYR A 330 14.12 -8.04 -0.11
CA TYR A 330 14.34 -8.31 -1.51
C TYR A 330 15.43 -9.36 -1.74
N ALA A 331 15.02 -10.59 -2.04
CA ALA A 331 15.92 -11.73 -2.21
C ALA A 331 16.76 -11.69 -3.50
N LYS A 332 16.31 -11.00 -4.55
CA LYS A 332 16.97 -11.03 -5.88
C LYS A 332 18.43 -10.58 -5.80
N GLU A 333 19.31 -11.37 -6.41
CA GLU A 333 20.72 -11.06 -6.61
C GLU A 333 20.97 -10.84 -8.10
N VAL A 334 21.61 -9.71 -8.43
CA VAL A 334 22.04 -9.37 -9.79
C VAL A 334 23.54 -9.21 -9.76
N ASP A 335 24.26 -10.18 -10.31
CA ASP A 335 25.71 -10.08 -10.37
C ASP A 335 26.14 -9.03 -11.40
N VAL A 336 27.18 -8.29 -11.03
CA VAL A 336 27.84 -7.27 -11.84
C VAL A 336 29.29 -7.75 -11.95
N PRO A 337 29.67 -8.42 -13.06
CA PRO A 337 30.98 -9.07 -13.18
C PRO A 337 32.16 -8.12 -13.02
N GLU A 338 32.00 -6.87 -13.47
CA GLU A 338 32.97 -5.78 -13.30
C GLU A 338 33.23 -5.42 -11.82
N LEU A 339 32.31 -5.70 -10.90
CA LEU A 339 32.50 -5.49 -9.47
C LEU A 339 33.07 -6.74 -8.81
N ASN A 340 34.39 -6.90 -8.87
CA ASN A 340 35.09 -7.96 -8.14
C ASN A 340 35.21 -7.65 -6.63
N ALA A 341 35.80 -8.56 -5.86
CA ALA A 341 35.97 -8.41 -4.41
C ALA A 341 36.74 -7.13 -4.03
N ASN A 342 37.85 -6.85 -4.73
CA ASN A 342 38.67 -5.67 -4.49
C ASN A 342 37.88 -4.37 -4.71
N LEU A 343 37.12 -4.28 -5.80
CA LEU A 343 36.31 -3.11 -6.09
C LEU A 343 35.15 -2.94 -5.11
N CYS A 344 34.48 -4.03 -4.69
CA CYS A 344 33.47 -3.97 -3.62
C CYS A 344 34.06 -3.42 -2.31
N GLU A 345 35.27 -3.86 -1.96
CA GLU A 345 35.99 -3.42 -0.76
C GLU A 345 36.36 -1.93 -0.84
N LEU A 346 36.97 -1.50 -1.96
CA LEU A 346 37.34 -0.09 -2.20
C LEU A 346 36.12 0.85 -2.18
N ILE A 347 35.01 0.43 -2.81
CA ILE A 347 33.75 1.18 -2.79
C ILE A 347 33.22 1.30 -1.36
N GLY A 348 33.35 0.25 -0.54
CA GLY A 348 32.99 0.28 0.89
C GLY A 348 33.80 1.32 1.66
N TYR A 349 35.12 1.33 1.49
CA TYR A 349 35.96 2.39 2.07
C TYR A 349 35.56 3.78 1.56
N TYR A 350 35.30 3.93 0.26
CA TYR A 350 34.97 5.25 -0.29
C TYR A 350 33.61 5.77 0.23
N ALA A 351 32.60 4.89 0.31
CA ALA A 351 31.30 5.26 0.83
C ALA A 351 31.38 5.74 2.29
N ALA A 352 32.23 5.13 3.11
CA ALA A 352 32.41 5.49 4.52
C ALA A 352 33.20 6.80 4.71
N ARG A 353 34.34 6.94 4.01
CA ARG A 353 35.37 7.93 4.35
C ARG A 353 36.01 8.64 3.15
N GLY A 354 35.54 8.34 1.95
CA GLY A 354 36.04 8.92 0.71
C GLY A 354 35.44 10.28 0.42
N CYS A 355 36.15 11.14 -0.29
CA CYS A 355 35.61 12.28 -1.03
C CYS A 355 36.32 12.33 -2.39
N SER A 356 35.78 13.11 -3.32
CA SER A 356 36.44 13.30 -4.62
C SER A 356 36.31 14.73 -5.11
N ASP A 357 37.30 15.15 -5.88
CA ASP A 357 37.24 16.34 -6.73
C ASP A 357 37.23 15.91 -8.21
N ASN A 358 37.58 16.82 -9.14
CA ASN A 358 37.54 16.51 -10.57
C ASN A 358 38.57 15.46 -11.03
N SER A 359 39.62 15.22 -10.26
CA SER A 359 40.74 14.35 -10.67
C SER A 359 41.18 13.36 -9.59
N ASN A 360 40.77 13.57 -8.35
CA ASN A 360 41.33 12.89 -7.19
C ASN A 360 40.26 12.14 -6.41
N LEU A 361 40.59 10.91 -6.02
CA LEU A 361 39.89 10.17 -4.99
C LEU A 361 40.67 10.32 -3.68
N VAL A 362 40.04 10.81 -2.63
CA VAL A 362 40.69 11.05 -1.35
C VAL A 362 39.98 10.28 -0.25
N PHE A 363 40.71 9.58 0.62
CA PHE A 363 40.17 8.94 1.82
C PHE A 363 40.73 9.63 3.06
N SER A 364 39.86 9.94 4.02
CA SER A 364 40.28 10.34 5.35
C SER A 364 40.39 9.10 6.24
N ILE A 365 41.59 8.79 6.76
CA ILE A 365 41.82 7.64 7.64
C ILE A 365 42.43 8.10 8.96
N ARG A 366 42.31 7.29 10.01
CA ARG A 366 43.00 7.60 11.27
C ARG A 366 44.51 7.33 11.15
N PRO A 367 45.35 8.03 11.93
CA PRO A 367 46.80 7.82 11.90
C PRO A 367 47.24 6.38 12.19
N ASP A 368 46.47 5.60 12.93
CA ASP A 368 46.76 4.24 13.37
C ASP A 368 46.17 3.13 12.45
N GLU A 369 45.56 3.48 11.32
CA GLU A 369 44.93 2.54 10.40
C GLU A 369 45.84 2.12 9.24
N ASP A 370 47.05 1.65 9.55
CA ASP A 370 48.04 1.23 8.55
C ASP A 370 47.56 0.07 7.67
N GLU A 371 46.83 -0.88 8.25
CA GLU A 371 46.26 -2.02 7.52
C GLU A 371 45.27 -1.57 6.44
N VAL A 372 44.41 -0.60 6.76
CA VAL A 372 43.45 -0.04 5.81
C VAL A 372 44.18 0.72 4.70
N ALA A 373 45.19 1.51 5.05
CA ALA A 373 45.99 2.23 4.07
C ALA A 373 46.71 1.30 3.10
N GLY A 374 47.37 0.26 3.63
CA GLY A 374 48.02 -0.78 2.84
C GLY A 374 47.05 -1.48 1.92
N ARG A 375 45.87 -1.87 2.44
CA ARG A 375 44.84 -2.57 1.67
C ARG A 375 44.28 -1.72 0.53
N ILE A 376 43.99 -0.43 0.77
CA ILE A 376 43.59 0.50 -0.29
C ILE A 376 44.71 0.61 -1.35
N GLY A 377 45.97 0.73 -0.93
CA GLY A 377 47.11 0.81 -1.85
C GLY A 377 47.27 -0.43 -2.74
N GLU A 378 47.07 -1.62 -2.19
CA GLU A 378 47.08 -2.88 -2.94
C GLU A 378 45.99 -2.90 -4.00
N ILE A 379 44.73 -2.67 -3.59
CA ILE A 379 43.59 -2.67 -4.51
C ILE A 379 43.80 -1.65 -5.63
N VAL A 380 44.30 -0.46 -5.32
CA VAL A 380 44.47 0.61 -6.30
C VAL A 380 45.54 0.28 -7.33
N ARG A 381 46.64 -0.33 -6.90
CA ARG A 381 47.68 -0.80 -7.79
C ARG A 381 47.18 -1.95 -8.67
N ASP A 382 46.48 -2.91 -8.07
CA ASP A 382 46.11 -4.15 -8.75
C ASP A 382 44.94 -3.93 -9.75
N GLU A 383 43.96 -3.09 -9.40
CA GLU A 383 42.77 -2.83 -10.24
C GLU A 383 42.97 -1.66 -11.22
N PHE A 384 43.80 -0.67 -10.88
CA PHE A 384 43.95 0.55 -11.69
C PHE A 384 45.37 0.85 -12.14
N GLY A 385 46.38 0.08 -11.72
CA GLY A 385 47.78 0.38 -12.01
C GLY A 385 48.25 1.73 -11.45
N ALA A 386 47.52 2.31 -10.50
CA ALA A 386 47.76 3.65 -9.98
C ALA A 386 48.54 3.61 -8.66
N SER A 387 49.21 4.71 -8.34
CA SER A 387 49.92 4.89 -7.07
C SER A 387 49.06 5.59 -6.03
N LEU A 388 49.15 5.14 -4.78
CA LEU A 388 48.57 5.82 -3.62
C LEU A 388 49.55 6.87 -3.09
N GLN A 389 49.13 8.13 -3.00
CA GLN A 389 49.87 9.17 -2.31
C GLN A 389 49.31 9.39 -0.90
N GLU A 390 50.19 9.64 0.06
CA GLU A 390 49.80 9.86 1.45
C GLU A 390 50.26 11.24 1.92
N TYR A 391 49.37 11.94 2.64
CA TYR A 391 49.72 13.18 3.34
C TYR A 391 48.97 13.32 4.66
N THR A 392 49.51 14.12 5.57
CA THR A 392 48.86 14.44 6.86
C THR A 392 48.48 15.92 6.90
N ARG A 393 47.32 16.25 7.46
CA ARG A 393 46.96 17.63 7.84
C ARG A 393 46.62 17.72 9.32
N VAL A 394 46.93 18.87 9.93
CA VAL A 394 46.48 19.18 11.29
C VAL A 394 45.22 20.04 11.19
N VAL A 395 44.10 19.54 11.70
CA VAL A 395 42.83 20.25 11.78
C VAL A 395 42.40 20.26 13.23
N ASN A 396 42.10 21.43 13.81
CA ASN A 396 41.69 21.57 15.22
C ASN A 396 42.62 20.83 16.21
N CYS A 397 43.93 21.01 16.05
CA CYS A 397 44.98 20.36 16.87
C CYS A 397 45.01 18.83 16.79
N ARG A 398 44.30 18.20 15.84
CA ARG A 398 44.33 16.75 15.58
C ARG A 398 45.01 16.47 14.25
N LYS A 399 45.85 15.44 14.20
CA LYS A 399 46.44 14.93 12.96
C LYS A 399 45.43 14.04 12.24
N HIS A 400 45.15 14.38 10.99
CA HIS A 400 44.33 13.60 10.08
C HIS A 400 45.21 13.08 8.94
N ARG A 401 45.11 11.80 8.64
CA ARG A 401 45.86 11.13 7.58
C ARG A 401 44.96 10.99 6.36
N TYR A 402 45.49 11.32 5.18
CA TYR A 402 44.75 11.31 3.93
C TYR A 402 45.48 10.46 2.90
N LEU A 403 44.71 9.66 2.18
CA LEU A 403 45.17 8.87 1.05
C LEU A 403 44.59 9.44 -0.23
N CYS A 404 45.42 9.77 -1.20
CA CYS A 404 45.03 10.39 -2.45
C CYS A 404 45.39 9.48 -3.63
N ILE A 405 44.43 9.28 -4.54
CA ILE A 405 44.61 8.54 -5.78
C ILE A 405 44.36 9.50 -6.93
N HIS A 406 45.38 9.66 -7.77
CA HIS A 406 45.30 10.41 -9.01
C HIS A 406 44.99 9.45 -10.15
N SER A 407 43.70 9.09 -10.30
CA SER A 407 43.23 8.21 -11.36
C SER A 407 41.82 8.59 -11.79
N THR A 408 41.69 9.06 -13.02
CA THR A 408 40.39 9.35 -13.65
C THR A 408 39.55 8.09 -13.80
N GLU A 409 40.19 6.94 -13.99
CA GLU A 409 39.51 5.64 -14.10
C GLU A 409 38.94 5.20 -12.76
N ALA A 410 39.74 5.25 -11.68
CA ALA A 410 39.24 4.93 -10.34
C ALA A 410 38.10 5.87 -9.94
N LEU A 411 38.23 7.17 -10.25
CA LEU A 411 37.18 8.15 -10.02
C LEU A 411 35.90 7.81 -10.79
N ARG A 412 36.01 7.45 -12.07
CA ARG A 412 34.87 7.05 -12.93
C ARG A 412 34.17 5.82 -12.37
N VAL A 413 34.93 4.77 -12.02
CA VAL A 413 34.38 3.52 -11.46
C VAL A 413 33.66 3.81 -10.15
N ILE A 414 34.29 4.53 -9.22
CA ILE A 414 33.66 4.83 -7.92
C ILE A 414 32.37 5.66 -8.10
N ARG A 415 32.38 6.68 -8.95
CA ARG A 415 31.21 7.55 -9.20
C ARG A 415 30.04 6.81 -9.85
N ASN A 416 30.29 5.73 -10.58
CA ASN A 416 29.22 4.89 -11.12
C ASN A 416 28.42 4.16 -10.03
N TYR A 417 28.99 3.95 -8.84
CA TYR A 417 28.35 3.19 -7.76
C TYR A 417 28.06 4.00 -6.50
N VAL A 418 28.78 5.10 -6.27
CA VAL A 418 28.56 6.01 -5.14
C VAL A 418 28.40 7.43 -5.66
N TRP A 419 27.16 7.90 -5.67
CA TRP A 419 26.83 9.28 -6.00
C TRP A 419 26.90 10.16 -4.75
N SER A 420 27.35 11.41 -4.90
CA SER A 420 27.32 12.42 -3.85
C SER A 420 27.05 13.79 -4.44
N ASP A 421 26.32 14.62 -3.70
CA ASP A 421 26.05 16.03 -4.03
C ASP A 421 27.17 16.99 -3.60
N GLY A 422 28.18 16.51 -2.87
CA GLY A 422 29.26 17.32 -2.31
C GLY A 422 28.89 18.16 -1.07
N VAL A 423 27.62 18.14 -0.64
CA VAL A 423 27.09 18.96 0.47
C VAL A 423 26.63 18.10 1.66
N GLY A 424 26.35 16.82 1.44
CA GLY A 424 26.06 15.88 2.52
C GLY A 424 25.25 14.64 2.14
N ILE A 425 24.68 14.59 0.94
CA ILE A 425 23.95 13.43 0.44
C ILE A 425 24.91 12.47 -0.24
N ARG A 426 24.76 11.19 0.08
CA ARG A 426 25.41 10.07 -0.59
C ARG A 426 24.40 8.98 -0.87
N MET A 427 24.56 8.35 -2.03
CA MET A 427 23.66 7.29 -2.47
C MET A 427 24.42 6.20 -3.20
N LEU A 428 24.14 4.96 -2.86
CA LEU A 428 24.61 3.78 -3.55
C LEU A 428 23.74 3.54 -4.79
N SER A 429 24.37 3.13 -5.89
CA SER A 429 23.65 2.74 -7.10
C SER A 429 22.75 1.50 -6.85
N PRO A 430 21.64 1.34 -7.58
CA PRO A 430 20.81 0.14 -7.51
C PRO A 430 21.58 -1.15 -7.80
N LYS A 431 22.56 -1.10 -8.71
CA LYS A 431 23.46 -2.23 -9.00
C LYS A 431 24.13 -2.76 -7.73
N LEU A 432 24.65 -1.87 -6.88
CA LEU A 432 25.31 -2.24 -5.63
C LEU A 432 24.31 -2.79 -4.59
N LEU A 433 23.12 -2.18 -4.50
CA LEU A 433 22.05 -2.62 -3.61
C LEU A 433 21.54 -4.04 -3.91
N LEU A 434 21.68 -4.49 -5.16
CA LEU A 434 21.21 -5.79 -5.65
C LEU A 434 22.32 -6.82 -5.88
N LEU A 435 23.58 -6.49 -5.56
CA LEU A 435 24.70 -7.42 -5.70
C LEU A 435 24.45 -8.74 -4.96
N PRO A 436 25.16 -9.81 -5.37
CA PRO A 436 25.22 -11.04 -4.62
C PRO A 436 25.60 -10.81 -3.16
N LYS A 437 24.98 -11.54 -2.24
CA LYS A 437 25.13 -11.31 -0.79
C LYS A 437 26.59 -11.34 -0.33
N PHE A 438 27.43 -12.20 -0.93
CA PHE A 438 28.85 -12.24 -0.59
C PHE A 438 29.61 -10.95 -0.97
N LYS A 439 29.31 -10.35 -2.14
CA LYS A 439 29.89 -9.06 -2.55
C LYS A 439 29.40 -7.91 -1.67
N GLN A 440 28.14 -7.94 -1.28
CA GLN A 440 27.59 -6.98 -0.31
C GLN A 440 28.23 -7.09 1.06
N GLN A 441 28.55 -8.31 1.50
CA GLN A 441 29.25 -8.54 2.76
C GLN A 441 30.68 -7.97 2.74
N ILE A 442 31.39 -8.07 1.60
CA ILE A 442 32.71 -7.44 1.40
C ILE A 442 32.59 -5.92 1.49
N PHE A 443 31.66 -5.32 0.74
CA PHE A 443 31.38 -3.88 0.80
C PHE A 443 31.08 -3.41 2.24
N LEU A 444 30.19 -4.11 2.95
CA LEU A 444 29.81 -3.75 4.31
C LEU A 444 30.96 -3.87 5.31
N ASN A 445 31.82 -4.88 5.16
CA ASN A 445 32.99 -5.05 6.04
C ASN A 445 33.95 -3.85 5.92
N ALA A 446 34.21 -3.39 4.70
CA ALA A 446 35.02 -2.20 4.45
C ALA A 446 34.31 -0.93 4.93
N PHE A 447 33.00 -0.78 4.64
CA PHE A 447 32.20 0.37 5.08
C PHE A 447 32.17 0.51 6.61
N MET A 448 32.01 -0.59 7.34
CA MET A 448 31.91 -0.61 8.81
C MET A 448 33.26 -0.82 9.52
N SER A 449 34.37 -0.74 8.78
CA SER A 449 35.71 -1.01 9.33
C SER A 449 36.13 -0.05 10.45
N GLU A 450 35.66 1.20 10.43
CA GLU A 450 35.98 2.21 11.46
C GLU A 450 35.16 2.06 12.75
N ASP A 451 33.96 1.47 12.66
CA ASP A 451 32.85 1.86 13.53
C ASP A 451 32.20 0.68 14.25
N LYS A 452 32.96 -0.41 14.50
CA LYS A 452 32.52 -1.54 15.33
C LYS A 452 32.40 -1.12 16.81
N CYS A 453 31.48 -0.22 17.12
CA CYS A 453 31.08 0.16 18.46
C CYS A 453 30.31 -1.01 19.08
N ALA A 454 31.05 -2.05 19.46
CA ALA A 454 30.59 -3.20 20.20
C ALA A 454 30.28 -2.78 21.63
N ILE A 455 29.16 -2.07 21.83
CA ILE A 455 28.64 -1.85 23.17
C ILE A 455 28.12 -3.20 23.65
N LYS A 456 28.78 -3.77 24.66
CA LYS A 456 28.26 -4.93 25.39
C LYS A 456 27.10 -4.44 26.25
N THR A 457 25.89 -4.52 25.74
CA THR A 457 24.70 -4.59 26.60
C THR A 457 24.67 -5.93 27.31
N LYS A 458 24.03 -6.01 28.49
CA LYS A 458 24.09 -7.15 29.43
C LYS A 458 24.04 -8.56 28.80
N ASN A 459 23.43 -8.76 27.61
CA ASN A 459 23.36 -10.06 26.90
C ASN A 459 23.57 -10.06 25.36
N LYS A 460 23.83 -8.93 24.67
CA LYS A 460 23.99 -8.89 23.18
C LYS A 460 25.06 -7.90 22.74
N ARG A 461 25.82 -8.24 21.68
CA ARG A 461 26.80 -7.34 21.03
C ARG A 461 26.10 -6.50 19.97
N VAL A 462 26.27 -5.19 20.05
CA VAL A 462 25.74 -4.24 19.06
C VAL A 462 26.81 -3.94 18.02
N ILE A 463 26.46 -3.97 16.74
CA ILE A 463 27.35 -3.54 15.65
C ILE A 463 26.64 -2.40 14.93
N GLY A 464 27.36 -1.34 14.57
CA GLY A 464 26.76 -0.23 13.85
C GLY A 464 27.77 0.61 13.11
N CYS A 465 27.29 1.72 12.55
CA CYS A 465 28.07 2.75 11.89
C CYS A 465 27.29 4.07 11.90
N THR A 466 27.99 5.18 11.74
CA THR A 466 27.39 6.52 11.66
C THR A 466 27.67 7.17 10.30
N THR A 467 26.66 7.83 9.73
CA THR A 467 26.79 8.63 8.50
C THR A 467 25.99 9.92 8.61
N SER A 468 26.41 10.99 7.94
CA SER A 468 25.61 12.22 7.81
C SER A 468 24.51 12.12 6.76
N SER A 469 24.50 11.08 5.91
CA SER A 469 23.51 10.93 4.85
C SER A 469 22.39 9.97 5.23
N LYS A 470 21.16 10.48 5.30
CA LYS A 470 19.95 9.68 5.55
C LYS A 470 19.77 8.57 4.50
N MET A 471 20.02 8.88 3.21
CA MET A 471 19.85 7.90 2.13
C MET A 471 20.84 6.76 2.25
N LEU A 472 22.12 7.07 2.46
CA LEU A 472 23.14 6.05 2.68
C LEU A 472 22.80 5.19 3.91
N ALA A 473 22.33 5.79 5.02
CA ALA A 473 21.94 5.04 6.21
C ALA A 473 20.82 4.02 5.93
N LEU A 474 19.77 4.43 5.21
CA LEU A 474 18.64 3.56 4.84
C LEU A 474 19.06 2.49 3.82
N GLN A 475 19.94 2.81 2.89
CA GLN A 475 20.49 1.84 1.93
C GLN A 475 21.39 0.81 2.62
N VAL A 476 22.18 1.21 3.62
CA VAL A 476 22.96 0.28 4.45
C VAL A 476 22.04 -0.61 5.29
N GLN A 477 20.97 -0.05 5.88
CA GLN A 477 19.94 -0.85 6.55
C GLN A 477 19.34 -1.91 5.62
N PHE A 478 19.03 -1.54 4.37
CA PHE A 478 18.52 -2.48 3.37
C PHE A 478 19.50 -3.61 3.06
N ILE A 479 20.78 -3.31 2.85
CA ILE A 479 21.80 -4.34 2.62
C ILE A 479 21.90 -5.27 3.83
N LEU A 480 21.89 -4.73 5.05
CA LEU A 480 21.89 -5.54 6.27
C LEU A 480 20.69 -6.49 6.32
N LEU A 481 19.48 -6.01 5.99
CA LEU A 481 18.28 -6.84 5.93
C LEU A 481 18.38 -7.96 4.88
N ARG A 482 18.95 -7.70 3.70
CA ARG A 482 19.23 -8.74 2.69
C ARG A 482 20.19 -9.82 3.18
N LEU A 483 21.10 -9.47 4.09
CA LEU A 483 22.02 -10.39 4.77
C LEU A 483 21.42 -11.05 6.02
N GLY A 484 20.11 -10.87 6.27
CA GLY A 484 19.43 -11.44 7.43
C GLY A 484 19.72 -10.70 8.75
N LYS A 485 20.29 -9.50 8.70
CA LYS A 485 20.59 -8.67 9.87
C LYS A 485 19.53 -7.59 10.02
N ILE A 486 18.80 -7.63 11.13
CA ILE A 486 17.76 -6.65 11.42
C ILE A 486 18.41 -5.41 12.03
N ALA A 487 18.53 -4.39 11.19
CA ALA A 487 19.16 -3.13 11.53
C ALA A 487 18.12 -2.04 11.78
N SER A 488 18.41 -1.17 12.74
CA SER A 488 17.68 0.07 13.02
C SER A 488 18.48 1.28 12.53
N VAL A 489 17.77 2.34 12.17
CA VAL A 489 18.36 3.66 11.91
C VAL A 489 17.86 4.67 12.95
N ILE A 490 18.78 5.24 13.73
CA ILE A 490 18.49 6.31 14.69
C ILE A 490 19.05 7.63 14.15
N THR A 491 18.26 8.70 14.29
CA THR A 491 18.71 10.08 14.05
C THR A 491 19.25 10.66 15.36
N GLN A 492 20.45 11.25 15.34
CA GLN A 492 21.08 11.89 16.49
C GLN A 492 21.51 13.30 16.13
N LEU A 493 21.26 14.25 17.03
CA LEU A 493 21.85 15.58 16.98
C LEU A 493 23.23 15.50 17.62
N VAL A 494 24.25 15.98 16.91
CA VAL A 494 25.62 16.08 17.40
C VAL A 494 26.09 17.52 17.33
N ASP A 495 26.64 17.99 18.45
CA ASP A 495 27.31 19.28 18.52
C ASP A 495 28.81 19.07 18.25
N ARG A 496 29.18 19.15 16.97
CA ARG A 496 30.58 19.13 16.52
C ARG A 496 30.76 20.20 15.46
N PHE A 497 30.77 21.48 15.89
CA PHE A 497 30.80 22.69 15.04
C PHE A 497 29.42 23.20 14.59
N GLY A 498 28.45 23.20 15.52
CA GLY A 498 27.05 23.55 15.27
C GLY A 498 26.13 22.33 15.32
N GLU A 499 24.81 22.56 15.44
CA GLU A 499 23.82 21.48 15.45
C GLU A 499 23.82 20.75 14.10
N SER A 500 24.41 19.55 14.07
CA SER A 500 24.46 18.68 12.90
C SER A 500 23.69 17.39 13.14
N VAL A 501 22.98 16.90 12.13
CA VAL A 501 22.25 15.64 12.20
C VAL A 501 23.12 14.51 11.66
N VAL A 502 23.20 13.42 12.42
CA VAL A 502 23.82 12.16 11.97
C VAL A 502 22.86 10.99 12.13
N TYR A 503 23.07 9.98 11.31
CA TYR A 503 22.27 8.76 11.27
C TYR A 503 23.14 7.59 11.70
N ARG A 504 22.72 6.90 12.76
CA ARG A 504 23.38 5.70 13.26
C ARG A 504 22.60 4.48 12.80
N VAL A 505 23.23 3.63 11.99
CA VAL A 505 22.71 2.31 11.61
C VAL A 505 23.30 1.29 12.58
N TYR A 506 22.49 0.42 13.16
CA TYR A 506 23.00 -0.63 14.05
C TYR A 506 22.11 -1.87 14.06
N TYR A 507 22.70 -3.02 14.34
CA TYR A 507 22.01 -4.29 14.55
C TYR A 507 22.60 -5.01 15.76
N TYR A 508 21.82 -5.93 16.33
CA TYR A 508 22.28 -6.80 17.41
C TYR A 508 22.74 -8.14 16.83
N GLU A 509 23.86 -8.68 17.31
CA GLU A 509 24.21 -10.08 17.04
C GLU A 509 23.25 -11.02 17.81
N GLY A 510 22.76 -12.05 17.12
CA GLY A 510 21.76 -13.00 17.62
C GLY A 510 20.35 -12.75 17.06
N ASP A 511 19.37 -13.54 17.50
CA ASP A 511 18.00 -13.43 17.01
C ASP A 511 17.34 -12.10 17.43
N PRO A 512 16.49 -11.51 16.58
CA PRO A 512 15.73 -10.32 16.93
C PRO A 512 14.78 -10.61 18.08
N THR A 513 14.68 -9.68 19.02
CA THR A 513 13.85 -9.87 20.21
C THR A 513 12.37 -9.56 19.93
N HIS A 514 12.10 -8.57 19.06
CA HIS A 514 10.75 -8.00 18.92
C HIS A 514 10.13 -8.23 17.54
N SER A 515 10.52 -9.25 16.78
CA SER A 515 10.11 -9.31 15.37
C SER A 515 9.94 -10.72 14.85
N LEU A 516 9.02 -10.86 13.90
CA LEU A 516 8.75 -12.14 13.25
C LEU A 516 9.45 -12.13 11.89
N ILE A 517 10.35 -13.10 11.70
CA ILE A 517 10.95 -13.37 10.39
C ILE A 517 10.22 -14.57 9.80
N GLU A 518 9.62 -14.40 8.63
CA GLU A 518 8.99 -15.50 7.92
C GLU A 518 9.36 -15.43 6.44
N ARG A 519 10.04 -16.48 5.95
CA ARG A 519 10.55 -16.57 4.57
C ARG A 519 11.42 -15.35 4.23
N ASP A 520 10.97 -14.52 3.29
CA ASP A 520 11.60 -13.29 2.81
C ASP A 520 10.89 -12.03 3.31
N SER A 521 10.23 -12.09 4.48
CA SER A 521 9.50 -10.96 5.04
C SER A 521 9.83 -10.76 6.51
N PHE A 522 10.00 -9.49 6.87
CA PHE A 522 10.24 -9.06 8.22
C PHE A 522 9.01 -8.31 8.75
N TRP A 523 8.47 -8.76 9.87
CA TRP A 523 7.32 -8.13 10.50
C TRP A 523 7.80 -7.29 11.69
N ALA A 524 7.69 -5.98 11.55
CA ALA A 524 8.10 -5.01 12.57
C ALA A 524 6.89 -4.59 13.42
N PRO A 525 6.97 -4.67 14.76
CA PRO A 525 5.87 -4.21 15.60
C PRO A 525 5.75 -2.69 15.49
N ILE A 526 4.52 -2.21 15.61
CA ILE A 526 4.21 -0.80 15.65
C ILE A 526 4.60 -0.25 17.03
N GLN A 527 5.53 0.71 17.08
CA GLN A 527 5.94 1.41 18.31
C GLN A 527 4.94 2.46 18.76
N TYR A 528 4.36 3.19 17.80
CA TYR A 528 3.29 4.15 18.08
C TYR A 528 2.50 4.47 16.82
N ILE A 529 1.26 4.89 17.05
CA ILE A 529 0.39 5.54 16.08
C ILE A 529 0.02 6.90 16.67
N LYS A 530 0.21 7.98 15.90
CA LYS A 530 -0.13 9.35 16.33
C LYS A 530 -0.82 10.10 15.22
N ARG A 531 -1.69 11.04 15.60
CA ARG A 531 -2.34 11.97 14.67
C ARG A 531 -1.60 13.30 14.64
N GLU A 532 -1.55 13.93 13.48
CA GLU A 532 -1.03 15.28 13.30
C GLU A 532 -1.86 16.03 12.27
N ARG A 533 -2.05 17.35 12.48
CA ARG A 533 -2.68 18.20 11.47
C ARG A 533 -1.70 18.41 10.32
N TYR A 534 -2.13 18.15 9.09
CA TYR A 534 -1.30 18.36 7.91
C TYR A 534 -2.04 19.19 6.86
N ARG A 535 -1.34 20.20 6.34
CA ARG A 535 -1.81 21.05 5.26
C ARG A 535 -0.77 21.05 4.14
N GLY A 536 -1.05 20.32 3.07
CA GLY A 536 -0.07 20.11 2.02
C GLY A 536 -0.52 19.14 0.93
N PRO A 537 0.31 18.93 -0.10
CA PRO A 537 0.05 17.93 -1.11
C PRO A 537 0.21 16.53 -0.53
N VAL A 538 -0.57 15.58 -1.05
CA VAL A 538 -0.44 14.15 -0.77
C VAL A 538 -0.50 13.39 -2.09
N TYR A 539 0.14 12.23 -2.14
CA TYR A 539 0.40 11.46 -3.35
C TYR A 539 -0.06 10.01 -3.22
N ASN A 540 -0.47 9.41 -4.33
CA ASN A 540 -0.64 7.97 -4.44
C ASN A 540 -0.10 7.49 -5.78
N LEU A 541 0.24 6.22 -5.88
CA LEU A 541 0.77 5.61 -7.10
C LEU A 541 -0.18 4.52 -7.59
N GLU A 542 -0.41 4.50 -8.89
CA GLU A 542 -0.91 3.32 -9.59
C GLU A 542 0.27 2.56 -10.15
N VAL A 543 0.31 1.25 -9.92
CA VAL A 543 1.42 0.38 -10.31
C VAL A 543 0.89 -0.74 -11.18
N GLU A 544 1.51 -0.94 -12.33
CA GLU A 544 1.21 -2.03 -13.26
C GLU A 544 1.33 -3.38 -12.54
N ARG A 545 0.33 -4.25 -12.76
CA ARG A 545 0.16 -5.64 -12.27
C ARG A 545 -0.07 -5.81 -10.78
N TRP A 546 0.30 -4.83 -9.96
CA TRP A 546 0.32 -4.97 -8.51
C TRP A 546 -0.55 -3.93 -7.82
N GLU A 547 -1.39 -4.38 -6.91
CA GLU A 547 -2.32 -3.53 -6.15
C GLU A 547 -1.66 -2.83 -4.94
N ASN A 548 -0.34 -2.73 -4.95
CA ASN A 548 0.41 -2.21 -3.81
C ASN A 548 1.82 -1.75 -4.23
N TYR A 549 2.46 -1.01 -3.35
CA TYR A 549 3.87 -0.66 -3.47
C TYR A 549 4.53 -0.61 -2.09
N VAL A 550 5.86 -0.77 -2.09
CA VAL A 550 6.67 -0.87 -0.88
C VAL A 550 7.28 0.48 -0.54
N THR A 551 6.90 1.01 0.62
CA THR A 551 7.55 2.18 1.23
C THR A 551 8.76 1.74 2.06
N MET A 552 9.53 2.69 2.58
CA MET A 552 10.59 2.39 3.56
C MET A 552 10.08 1.74 4.87
N SER A 553 8.78 1.83 5.15
CA SER A 553 8.24 1.53 6.48
C SER A 553 7.05 0.56 6.48
N GLY A 554 6.71 0.02 5.31
CA GLY A 554 5.57 -0.88 5.14
C GLY A 554 5.10 -0.99 3.70
N VAL A 555 4.19 -1.93 3.45
CA VAL A 555 3.50 -2.08 2.15
C VAL A 555 2.15 -1.38 2.23
N VAL A 556 1.86 -0.56 1.22
CA VAL A 556 0.62 0.23 1.12
C VAL A 556 -0.16 -0.13 -0.15
N HIS A 557 -1.48 -0.02 -0.11
CA HIS A 557 -2.35 -0.38 -1.24
C HIS A 557 -2.43 0.75 -2.28
N ASN A 558 -2.68 0.41 -3.55
CA ASN A 558 -2.76 1.38 -4.65
C ASN A 558 -4.21 1.85 -4.98
N CYS A 559 -5.15 1.86 -4.01
CA CYS A 559 -6.60 2.17 -4.11
C CYS A 559 -7.60 0.98 -4.03
N GLN A 560 -8.66 1.12 -3.21
CA GLN A 560 -9.77 0.19 -2.84
C GLN A 560 -10.03 -1.11 -3.66
N TYR A 561 -10.31 -2.19 -2.90
CA TYR A 561 -10.80 -3.51 -3.35
C TYR A 561 -11.96 -3.41 -4.38
N CYS A 562 -11.67 -3.71 -5.65
CA CYS A 562 -12.65 -3.79 -6.73
C CYS A 562 -12.81 -5.26 -7.18
N SER A 563 -14.04 -5.81 -7.20
CA SER A 563 -14.32 -7.19 -7.65
C SER A 563 -13.94 -7.45 -9.11
N PHE A 564 -13.89 -6.39 -9.92
CA PHE A 564 -13.49 -6.43 -11.34
C PHE A 564 -12.01 -6.14 -11.56
N SER A 565 -11.22 -6.04 -10.50
CA SER A 565 -9.80 -5.74 -10.61
C SER A 565 -9.10 -6.71 -11.56
N VAL A 566 -9.51 -7.98 -11.59
CA VAL A 566 -8.96 -9.03 -12.48
C VAL A 566 -9.10 -8.71 -13.98
N LEU A 567 -10.09 -7.90 -14.38
CA LEU A 567 -10.41 -7.57 -15.78
C LEU A 567 -10.18 -6.10 -16.15
N CYS A 568 -9.96 -5.23 -15.16
CA CYS A 568 -9.88 -3.80 -15.41
C CYS A 568 -8.67 -3.45 -16.29
N PRO A 569 -8.80 -2.81 -17.47
CA PRO A 569 -7.67 -2.45 -18.34
C PRO A 569 -6.87 -1.28 -17.76
N TYR A 570 -7.42 -0.56 -16.77
CA TYR A 570 -6.72 0.41 -15.93
C TYR A 570 -6.08 -0.26 -14.70
N LYS A 571 -6.46 -1.51 -14.38
CA LYS A 571 -5.58 -2.42 -13.67
C LYS A 571 -4.72 -3.11 -14.71
N VAL A 572 -3.56 -2.55 -15.02
CA VAL A 572 -2.72 -3.13 -16.06
C VAL A 572 -2.25 -4.52 -15.62
N VAL A 573 -2.98 -5.59 -15.98
CA VAL A 573 -2.50 -6.96 -15.98
C VAL A 573 -1.69 -7.11 -17.26
N LYS A 574 -0.41 -6.86 -17.11
CA LYS A 574 0.72 -7.38 -17.87
C LYS A 574 1.21 -8.76 -17.43
#